data_AF-A0A7M3W423-F1
#
_entry.id   AF-A0A7M3W423-F1
#
_cell.length_a   1.000
_cell.length_b   1.000
_cell.length_c   1.000
_cell.angle_alpha   90.00
_cell.angle_beta   90.00
_cell.angle_gamma   90.00
#
_symmetry.space_group_name_H-M   'P 1'
#
loop_
_entity.id
_entity.type
_entity.pdbx_description
1 polymer ?
#
loop_
_entity_poly.entity_id
_entity_poly.type
_entity_poly.pdbx_seq_one_letter_code
_entity_poly.pdbx_strand_id
1 'polypeptide(L)'
;MTKHTTVIVHNNKEYLLNIGSSFKNLDSDPVKAIYEICVEDIILPNGKTAGTYKLEKKIEYDALRMKLDLSNKKYLDKCSLIDFKCNWDDLITLGKREINDACAHLLMPRRKRSEQEQYQILKAASNGHITAMYYIGTALSDGQDDNCLLWLSMAHNRGHLGAAYAISMYLARNKNFIDSLRCLLISADSGLDLAYLNLFDITVITNMFQIEDVLALETMLEELLKVSDYSTARYFKGMLLLLQGKQKEGITLLKSFMVAPKKPLSRNKVDTVYDNQVQIVQNFIENILLDLSSGKTLLNTLANRTDEADFINFQHYDELVKGIDKTLRVSI
;
A
#
# COMPACT_ATOMS: atom_id res chain seq x y z
N MET A 1 18.27 -2.22 4.73
CA MET A 1 16.99 -1.99 5.43
C MET A 1 16.39 -3.34 5.75
N THR A 2 16.19 -3.64 7.03
CA THR A 2 15.40 -4.79 7.47
C THR A 2 13.99 -4.61 6.92
N LYS A 3 13.50 -5.55 6.11
CA LYS A 3 12.11 -5.50 5.64
C LYS A 3 11.24 -5.87 6.83
N HIS A 4 10.49 -4.90 7.36
CA HIS A 4 9.43 -5.21 8.30
C HIS A 4 8.26 -5.78 7.51
N THR A 5 7.63 -6.83 8.03
CA THR A 5 6.50 -7.50 7.42
C THR A 5 5.45 -7.77 8.48
N THR A 6 4.19 -7.78 8.06
CA THR A 6 3.06 -8.18 8.86
C THR A 6 2.21 -9.19 8.09
N VAL A 7 1.33 -9.90 8.79
CA VAL A 7 0.44 -10.91 8.20
C VAL A 7 -1.00 -10.48 8.41
N ILE A 8 -1.80 -10.55 7.34
CA ILE A 8 -3.26 -10.50 7.43
C ILE A 8 -3.83 -11.90 7.26
N VAL A 9 -4.92 -12.19 7.96
CA VAL A 9 -5.56 -13.51 7.95
C VAL A 9 -7.02 -13.34 7.53
N HIS A 10 -7.42 -14.03 6.46
CA HIS A 10 -8.81 -14.03 6.00
C HIS A 10 -9.20 -15.42 5.50
N ASN A 11 -10.33 -15.95 5.97
CA ASN A 11 -10.83 -17.28 5.63
C ASN A 11 -9.75 -18.37 5.75
N ASN A 12 -9.01 -18.35 6.87
CA ASN A 12 -7.90 -19.27 7.19
C ASN A 12 -6.71 -19.24 6.21
N LYS A 13 -6.59 -18.18 5.40
CA LYS A 13 -5.43 -17.92 4.55
C LYS A 13 -4.66 -16.73 5.06
N GLU A 14 -3.34 -16.84 5.01
CA GLU A 14 -2.41 -15.79 5.41
C GLU A 14 -1.86 -15.06 4.18
N TYR A 15 -1.78 -13.73 4.26
CA TYR A 15 -1.16 -12.89 3.24
C TYR A 15 -0.14 -11.97 3.89
N LEU A 16 1.10 -12.00 3.40
CA LEU A 16 2.20 -11.19 3.90
C LEU A 16 2.16 -9.79 3.31
N LEU A 17 2.36 -8.75 4.12
CA LEU A 17 2.49 -7.36 3.66
C LEU A 17 3.78 -6.73 4.19
N ASN A 18 4.52 -6.05 3.31
CA ASN A 18 5.67 -5.22 3.67
C ASN A 18 5.20 -3.93 4.38
N ILE A 19 5.90 -3.52 5.44
CA ILE A 19 5.62 -2.28 6.18
C ILE A 19 6.90 -1.45 6.33
N GLY A 20 6.75 -0.12 6.46
CA GLY A 20 7.87 0.80 6.70
C GLY A 20 8.76 1.14 5.50
N SER A 21 8.60 0.47 4.36
CA SER A 21 9.31 0.84 3.13
C SER A 21 8.74 2.12 2.54
N SER A 22 9.59 3.13 2.30
CA SER A 22 9.24 4.21 1.37
C SER A 22 9.01 3.60 -0.01
N PHE A 23 7.79 3.74 -0.53
CA PHE A 23 7.45 3.19 -1.84
C PHE A 23 8.34 3.84 -2.89
N LYS A 24 9.02 3.01 -3.69
CA LYS A 24 9.99 3.43 -4.72
C LYS A 24 9.43 4.50 -5.65
N ASN A 25 8.10 4.50 -5.81
CA ASN A 25 7.38 5.36 -6.73
C ASN A 25 6.52 6.44 -6.04
N LEU A 26 6.55 6.57 -4.71
CA LEU A 26 5.77 7.59 -3.98
C LEU A 26 6.01 8.99 -4.54
N ASP A 27 7.27 9.25 -4.92
CA ASP A 27 7.74 10.52 -5.45
C ASP A 27 7.98 10.51 -6.96
N SER A 28 7.63 9.42 -7.64
CA SER A 28 7.91 9.22 -9.06
C SER A 28 6.76 9.68 -9.96
N ASP A 29 7.07 9.89 -11.24
CA ASP A 29 6.09 10.14 -12.28
C ASP A 29 5.01 9.02 -12.31
N PRO A 30 3.71 9.36 -12.10
CA PRO A 30 2.62 8.39 -12.13
C PRO A 30 2.57 7.57 -13.42
N VAL A 31 3.01 8.14 -14.55
CA VAL A 31 3.09 7.41 -15.82
C VAL A 31 4.09 6.28 -15.73
N LYS A 32 5.26 6.48 -15.09
CA LYS A 32 6.27 5.43 -14.91
C LYS A 32 5.76 4.30 -14.00
N ALA A 33 4.96 4.63 -12.99
CA ALA A 33 4.39 3.63 -12.09
C ALA A 33 3.48 2.63 -12.83
N ILE A 34 2.78 3.07 -13.88
CA ILE A 34 1.92 2.20 -14.70
C ILE A 34 2.74 1.08 -15.34
N TYR A 35 3.94 1.38 -15.84
CA TYR A 35 4.82 0.45 -16.56
C TYR A 35 5.81 -0.32 -15.68
N GLU A 36 5.71 -0.18 -14.34
CA GLU A 36 6.66 -0.81 -13.44
C GLU A 36 6.46 -2.34 -13.40
N ILE A 37 7.57 -3.05 -13.57
CA ILE A 37 7.63 -4.51 -13.57
C ILE A 37 8.62 -4.96 -12.50
N CYS A 38 8.16 -5.83 -11.61
CA CYS A 38 9.00 -6.53 -10.66
C CYS A 38 9.91 -7.51 -11.39
N VAL A 39 11.19 -7.16 -11.52
CA VAL A 39 12.18 -7.97 -12.25
C VAL A 39 12.22 -9.39 -11.73
N GLU A 40 12.19 -9.57 -10.41
CA GLU A 40 12.37 -10.87 -9.76
C GLU A 40 11.26 -11.89 -10.13
N ASP A 41 10.11 -11.43 -10.64
CA ASP A 41 8.99 -12.26 -11.08
C ASP A 41 8.97 -12.57 -12.58
N ILE A 42 9.80 -11.90 -13.38
CA ILE A 42 9.81 -12.11 -14.83
C ILE A 42 10.13 -13.57 -15.10
N ILE A 43 9.27 -14.27 -15.84
CA ILE A 43 9.50 -15.67 -16.21
C ILE A 43 10.48 -15.68 -17.39
N LEU A 44 11.62 -16.32 -17.20
CA LEU A 44 12.66 -16.48 -18.21
C LEU A 44 12.29 -17.61 -19.19
N PRO A 45 12.95 -17.70 -20.37
CA PRO A 45 12.67 -18.75 -21.36
C PRO A 45 12.81 -20.19 -20.84
N ASN A 46 13.56 -20.40 -19.76
CA ASN A 46 13.71 -21.71 -19.10
C ASN A 46 12.59 -22.02 -18.08
N GLY A 47 11.56 -21.18 -17.98
CA GLY A 47 10.41 -21.33 -17.08
C GLY A 47 10.65 -20.90 -15.63
N LYS A 48 11.88 -20.50 -15.25
CA LYS A 48 12.18 -19.98 -13.91
C LYS A 48 11.90 -18.49 -13.83
N THR A 49 11.60 -17.97 -12.64
CA THR A 49 11.61 -16.52 -12.45
C THR A 49 13.05 -16.00 -12.46
N ALA A 50 13.21 -14.74 -12.88
CA ALA A 50 14.51 -14.09 -12.89
C ALA A 50 15.14 -14.05 -11.48
N GLY A 51 14.32 -13.90 -10.44
CA GLY A 51 14.82 -13.92 -9.06
C GLY A 51 15.35 -15.28 -8.63
N THR A 52 14.64 -16.36 -8.97
CA THR A 52 15.14 -17.72 -8.71
C THR A 52 16.44 -17.98 -9.45
N TYR A 53 16.51 -17.64 -10.74
CA TYR A 53 17.72 -17.82 -11.54
C TYR A 53 18.90 -17.02 -10.97
N LYS A 54 18.68 -15.75 -10.62
CA LYS A 54 19.70 -14.87 -10.04
C LYS A 54 20.20 -15.37 -8.68
N LEU A 55 19.31 -15.92 -7.84
CA LEU A 55 19.68 -16.52 -6.57
C LEU A 55 20.53 -17.79 -6.77
N GLU A 56 20.13 -18.68 -7.66
CA GLU A 56 20.91 -19.88 -8.02
C GLU A 56 22.32 -19.50 -8.49
N LYS A 57 22.42 -18.54 -9.43
CA LYS A 57 23.73 -18.08 -9.93
C LYS A 57 24.57 -17.39 -8.88
N LYS A 58 23.94 -16.71 -7.92
CA LYS A 58 24.65 -16.17 -6.76
C LYS A 58 25.23 -17.28 -5.87
N ILE A 59 24.48 -18.35 -5.62
CA ILE A 59 24.95 -19.49 -4.82
C ILE A 59 26.11 -20.20 -5.54
N GLU A 60 25.99 -20.44 -6.85
CA GLU A 60 27.05 -21.02 -7.68
C GLU A 60 28.33 -20.16 -7.63
N TYR A 61 28.19 -18.84 -7.78
CA TYR A 61 29.29 -17.89 -7.69
C TYR A 61 29.96 -17.90 -6.30
N ASP A 62 29.16 -17.90 -5.23
CA ASP A 62 29.67 -17.86 -3.87
C ASP A 62 30.46 -19.12 -3.52
N ALA A 63 30.16 -20.26 -4.16
CA ALA A 63 30.87 -21.54 -4.03
C ALA A 63 32.17 -21.67 -4.87
N LEU A 64 32.50 -20.71 -5.74
CA LEU A 64 33.71 -20.78 -6.57
C LEU A 64 34.98 -20.69 -5.70
N ARG A 65 35.89 -21.68 -5.86
CA ARG A 65 37.19 -21.71 -5.17
C ARG A 65 38.14 -20.57 -5.58
N MET A 66 38.06 -20.12 -6.83
CA MET A 66 38.83 -18.99 -7.36
C MET A 66 37.91 -18.05 -8.12
N LYS A 67 37.92 -16.77 -7.73
CA LYS A 67 37.08 -15.70 -8.30
C LYS A 67 37.96 -14.72 -9.09
N LEU A 68 38.60 -15.22 -10.15
CA LEU A 68 39.56 -14.52 -11.03
C LEU A 68 38.97 -13.22 -11.64
N ASP A 69 38.94 -12.12 -10.88
CA ASP A 69 38.35 -10.80 -11.21
C ASP A 69 36.90 -10.81 -11.72
N LEU A 70 36.22 -11.94 -11.48
CA LEU A 70 34.83 -12.13 -11.85
C LEU A 70 33.95 -11.65 -10.71
N SER A 71 33.20 -10.57 -10.95
CA SER A 71 32.16 -10.16 -10.00
C SER A 71 30.93 -11.06 -10.14
N ASN A 72 30.09 -11.11 -9.12
CA ASN A 72 28.79 -11.81 -9.17
C ASN A 72 27.97 -11.39 -10.40
N LYS A 73 27.96 -10.08 -10.73
CA LYS A 73 27.27 -9.58 -11.93
C LYS A 73 27.88 -10.11 -13.23
N LYS A 74 29.21 -10.07 -13.38
CA LYS A 74 29.89 -10.62 -14.57
C LYS A 74 29.66 -12.12 -14.71
N TYR A 75 29.60 -12.85 -13.60
CA TYR A 75 29.25 -14.27 -13.59
C TYR A 75 27.81 -14.49 -14.08
N LEU A 76 26.84 -13.73 -13.55
CA LEU A 76 25.44 -13.77 -14.00
C LEU A 76 25.31 -13.46 -15.50
N ASP A 77 26.02 -12.44 -16.00
CA ASP A 77 26.01 -12.09 -17.43
C ASP A 77 26.57 -13.22 -18.30
N LYS A 78 27.65 -13.87 -17.85
CA LYS A 78 28.23 -15.03 -18.54
C LYS A 78 27.26 -16.20 -18.57
N CYS A 79 26.61 -16.53 -17.45
CA CYS A 79 25.59 -17.59 -17.39
C CYS A 79 24.41 -17.27 -18.30
N SER A 80 23.89 -16.03 -18.25
CA SER A 80 22.80 -15.58 -19.11
C SER A 80 23.15 -15.72 -20.60
N LEU A 81 24.38 -15.34 -20.98
CA LEU A 81 24.84 -15.47 -22.36
C LEU A 81 24.93 -16.93 -22.82
N ILE A 82 25.32 -17.83 -21.93
CA ILE A 82 25.39 -19.26 -22.23
C ILE A 82 23.99 -19.84 -22.39
N ASP A 83 23.11 -19.59 -21.43
CA ASP A 83 21.80 -20.21 -21.29
C ASP A 83 20.76 -19.61 -22.26
N PHE A 84 20.81 -18.29 -22.48
CA PHE A 84 19.80 -17.54 -23.23
C PHE A 84 20.33 -16.83 -24.48
N LYS A 85 21.64 -16.93 -24.75
CA LYS A 85 22.31 -16.21 -25.87
C LYS A 85 22.13 -14.68 -25.80
N CYS A 86 21.90 -14.16 -24.60
CA CYS A 86 21.66 -12.74 -24.33
C CYS A 86 22.30 -12.38 -22.97
N ASN A 87 22.89 -11.19 -22.84
CA ASN A 87 23.35 -10.75 -21.53
C ASN A 87 22.15 -10.49 -20.60
N TRP A 88 22.39 -10.44 -19.29
CA TRP A 88 21.31 -10.41 -18.32
C TRP A 88 20.45 -9.14 -18.43
N ASP A 89 21.08 -7.98 -18.59
CA ASP A 89 20.36 -6.70 -18.57
C ASP A 89 19.50 -6.52 -19.84
N ASP A 90 19.99 -6.98 -20.99
CA ASP A 90 19.23 -6.99 -22.25
C ASP A 90 18.07 -7.98 -22.19
N LEU A 91 18.28 -9.18 -21.60
CA LEU A 91 17.23 -10.17 -21.41
C LEU A 91 16.09 -9.61 -20.55
N ILE A 92 16.42 -8.97 -19.43
CA ILE A 92 15.42 -8.34 -18.55
C ILE A 92 14.76 -7.14 -19.24
N THR A 93 15.51 -6.33 -20.00
CA THR A 93 14.97 -5.19 -20.74
C THR A 93 13.97 -5.64 -21.80
N LEU A 94 14.28 -6.70 -22.54
CA LEU A 94 13.38 -7.31 -23.51
C LEU A 94 12.12 -7.85 -22.83
N GLY A 95 12.27 -8.63 -21.75
CA GLY A 95 11.12 -9.16 -21.01
C GLY A 95 10.19 -8.06 -20.51
N LYS A 96 10.73 -6.97 -19.95
CA LYS A 96 9.93 -5.81 -19.54
C LYS A 96 9.14 -5.19 -20.68
N ARG A 97 9.79 -5.03 -21.84
CA ARG A 97 9.15 -4.47 -23.04
C ARG A 97 7.98 -5.35 -23.48
N GLU A 98 8.21 -6.65 -23.64
CA GLU A 98 7.18 -7.59 -24.09
C GLU A 98 5.97 -7.63 -23.16
N ILE A 99 6.20 -7.62 -21.84
CA ILE A 99 5.13 -7.57 -20.83
C ILE A 99 4.31 -6.28 -20.95
N ASN A 100 4.97 -5.13 -21.08
CA ASN A 100 4.30 -3.84 -21.18
C ASN A 100 3.54 -3.68 -22.50
N ASP A 101 4.14 -4.06 -23.63
CA ASP A 101 3.51 -3.99 -24.95
C ASP A 101 2.20 -4.80 -24.98
N ALA A 102 2.19 -5.96 -24.33
CA ALA A 102 1.02 -6.83 -24.27
C ALA A 102 -0.12 -6.31 -23.38
N CYS A 103 0.16 -5.54 -22.33
CA CYS A 103 -0.81 -5.27 -21.26
C CYS A 103 -1.10 -3.79 -20.98
N ALA A 104 -0.11 -2.89 -21.09
CA ALA A 104 -0.27 -1.51 -20.60
C ALA A 104 -1.44 -0.77 -21.26
N HIS A 105 -1.61 -0.95 -22.58
CA HIS A 105 -2.72 -0.38 -23.34
C HIS A 105 -4.10 -0.94 -22.95
N LEU A 106 -4.15 -2.11 -22.29
CA LEU A 106 -5.37 -2.74 -21.79
C LEU A 106 -5.74 -2.29 -20.39
N LEU A 107 -4.87 -1.60 -19.65
CA LEU A 107 -5.15 -1.15 -18.28
C LEU A 107 -5.91 0.19 -18.24
N MET A 108 -5.75 1.01 -19.27
CA MET A 108 -6.30 2.37 -19.31
C MET A 108 -7.78 2.50 -19.76
N PRO A 109 -8.29 1.71 -20.73
CA PRO A 109 -9.64 1.93 -21.25
C PRO A 109 -10.74 1.72 -20.22
N ARG A 110 -11.80 2.52 -20.24
CA ARG A 110 -13.01 2.30 -19.41
C ARG A 110 -14.07 1.51 -20.18
N ARG A 111 -13.77 0.24 -20.48
CA ARG A 111 -14.71 -0.71 -21.10
C ARG A 111 -14.54 -2.11 -20.55
N LYS A 112 -15.52 -2.98 -20.80
CA LYS A 112 -15.37 -4.41 -20.56
C LYS A 112 -14.23 -4.97 -21.43
N ARG A 113 -13.35 -5.78 -20.84
CA ARG A 113 -12.32 -6.51 -21.57
C ARG A 113 -12.84 -7.87 -22.04
N SER A 114 -12.42 -8.29 -23.22
CA SER A 114 -12.65 -9.66 -23.70
C SER A 114 -11.87 -10.68 -22.85
N GLU A 115 -12.20 -11.96 -22.96
CA GLU A 115 -11.46 -13.03 -22.27
C GLU A 115 -9.98 -13.06 -22.67
N GLN A 116 -9.70 -12.82 -23.95
CA GLN A 116 -8.31 -12.76 -24.45
C GLN A 116 -7.54 -11.59 -23.83
N GLU A 117 -8.16 -10.43 -23.69
CA GLU A 117 -7.55 -9.26 -23.04
C GLU A 117 -7.31 -9.50 -21.55
N GLN A 118 -8.29 -10.10 -20.86
CA GLN A 118 -8.13 -10.50 -19.46
C GLN A 118 -7.00 -11.51 -19.28
N TYR A 119 -6.86 -12.46 -20.21
CA TYR A 119 -5.74 -13.41 -20.22
C TYR A 119 -4.38 -12.73 -20.39
N GLN A 120 -4.26 -11.70 -21.25
CA GLN A 120 -3.01 -10.95 -21.38
C GLN A 120 -2.68 -10.16 -20.10
N ILE A 121 -3.69 -9.57 -19.47
CA ILE A 121 -3.51 -8.87 -18.19
C ILE A 121 -3.04 -9.86 -17.11
N LEU A 122 -3.67 -11.04 -17.02
CA LEU A 122 -3.27 -12.10 -16.10
C LEU A 122 -1.83 -12.56 -16.36
N LYS A 123 -1.47 -12.81 -17.62
CA LYS A 123 -0.11 -13.20 -18.00
C LYS A 123 0.91 -12.14 -17.60
N ALA A 124 0.62 -10.86 -17.84
CA ALA A 124 1.49 -9.76 -17.44
C ALA A 124 1.64 -9.65 -15.92
N ALA A 125 0.53 -9.78 -15.18
CA ALA A 125 0.55 -9.79 -13.72
C ALA A 125 1.40 -10.95 -13.18
N SER A 126 1.26 -12.17 -13.72
CA SER A 126 2.09 -13.32 -13.38
C SER A 126 3.58 -13.15 -13.76
N ASN A 127 3.91 -12.20 -14.65
CA ASN A 127 5.28 -11.87 -15.05
C ASN A 127 5.80 -10.58 -14.39
N GLY A 128 5.18 -10.16 -13.29
CA GLY A 128 5.70 -9.06 -12.47
C GLY A 128 5.10 -7.68 -12.78
N HIS A 129 4.16 -7.55 -13.71
CA HIS A 129 3.53 -6.25 -13.99
C HIS A 129 2.66 -5.80 -12.81
N ILE A 130 3.11 -4.77 -12.10
CA ILE A 130 2.56 -4.40 -10.78
C ILE A 130 1.13 -3.85 -10.90
N THR A 131 0.90 -2.94 -11.85
CA THR A 131 -0.44 -2.36 -12.09
C THR A 131 -1.44 -3.40 -12.57
N ALA A 132 -0.99 -4.42 -13.33
CA ALA A 132 -1.85 -5.53 -13.74
C ALA A 132 -2.26 -6.40 -12.53
N MET A 133 -1.35 -6.66 -11.58
CA MET A 133 -1.70 -7.32 -10.31
C MET A 133 -2.75 -6.52 -9.55
N TYR A 134 -2.57 -5.20 -9.43
CA TYR A 134 -3.54 -4.33 -8.76
C TYR A 134 -4.90 -4.37 -9.47
N TYR A 135 -4.91 -4.27 -10.81
CA TYR A 135 -6.13 -4.31 -11.62
C TYR A 135 -6.92 -5.62 -11.43
N ILE A 136 -6.23 -6.77 -11.45
CA ILE A 136 -6.88 -8.06 -11.19
C ILE A 136 -7.42 -8.10 -9.76
N GLY A 137 -6.61 -7.65 -8.80
CA GLY A 137 -6.99 -7.59 -7.40
C GLY A 137 -8.26 -6.76 -7.15
N THR A 138 -8.37 -5.57 -7.73
CA THR A 138 -9.56 -4.73 -7.58
C THR A 138 -10.78 -5.32 -8.29
N ALA A 139 -10.62 -5.88 -9.50
CA ALA A 139 -11.72 -6.54 -10.20
C ALA A 139 -12.29 -7.73 -9.41
N LEU A 140 -11.42 -8.53 -8.77
CA LEU A 140 -11.84 -9.62 -7.89
C LEU A 140 -12.49 -9.11 -6.60
N SER A 141 -11.99 -8.02 -6.02
CA SER A 141 -12.58 -7.39 -4.84
C SER A 141 -14.01 -6.89 -5.10
N ASP A 142 -14.24 -6.28 -6.27
CA ASP A 142 -15.58 -5.84 -6.69
C ASP A 142 -16.53 -7.03 -6.87
N GLY A 143 -16.01 -8.17 -7.33
CA GLY A 143 -16.73 -9.44 -7.43
C GLY A 143 -16.86 -10.23 -6.12
N GLN A 144 -16.34 -9.71 -5.00
CA GLN A 144 -16.27 -10.39 -3.70
C GLN A 144 -15.54 -11.75 -3.75
N ASP A 145 -14.46 -11.84 -4.53
CA ASP A 145 -13.57 -13.01 -4.59
C ASP A 145 -12.33 -12.80 -3.71
N ASP A 146 -12.11 -13.71 -2.76
CA ASP A 146 -10.96 -13.74 -1.84
C ASP A 146 -9.60 -13.74 -2.52
N ASN A 147 -9.51 -14.23 -3.77
CA ASN A 147 -8.28 -14.18 -4.55
C ASN A 147 -7.79 -12.74 -4.79
N CYS A 148 -8.64 -11.72 -4.55
CA CYS A 148 -8.21 -10.33 -4.54
C CYS A 148 -7.05 -10.09 -3.56
N LEU A 149 -7.06 -10.74 -2.39
CA LEU A 149 -6.04 -10.55 -1.34
C LEU A 149 -4.66 -11.06 -1.79
N LEU A 150 -4.63 -12.14 -2.58
CA LEU A 150 -3.39 -12.64 -3.18
C LEU A 150 -2.79 -11.61 -4.13
N TRP A 151 -3.58 -11.13 -5.09
CA TRP A 151 -3.09 -10.19 -6.11
C TRP A 151 -2.73 -8.82 -5.52
N LEU A 152 -3.56 -8.30 -4.61
CA LEU A 152 -3.31 -7.02 -3.98
C LEU A 152 -2.11 -7.07 -3.02
N SER A 153 -1.92 -8.15 -2.26
CA SER A 153 -0.73 -8.29 -1.40
C SER A 153 0.54 -8.38 -2.25
N MET A 154 0.47 -9.09 -3.38
CA MET A 154 1.57 -9.12 -4.35
C MET A 154 1.89 -7.72 -4.90
N ALA A 155 0.87 -6.96 -5.33
CA ALA A 155 1.03 -5.61 -5.86
C ALA A 155 1.62 -4.66 -4.80
N HIS A 156 1.09 -4.69 -3.58
CA HIS A 156 1.59 -3.92 -2.43
C HIS A 156 3.07 -4.20 -2.18
N ASN A 157 3.43 -5.47 -2.05
CA ASN A 157 4.80 -5.90 -1.76
C ASN A 157 5.82 -5.52 -2.84
N ARG A 158 5.34 -5.20 -4.04
CA ARG A 158 6.15 -4.77 -5.19
C ARG A 158 6.17 -3.26 -5.38
N GLY A 159 5.35 -2.53 -4.63
CA GLY A 159 5.37 -1.07 -4.61
C GLY A 159 4.12 -0.40 -5.19
N HIS A 160 2.99 -1.11 -5.30
CA HIS A 160 1.73 -0.45 -5.67
C HIS A 160 1.12 0.28 -4.47
N LEU A 161 1.08 1.61 -4.52
CA LEU A 161 0.67 2.46 -3.39
C LEU A 161 -0.81 2.28 -2.99
N GLY A 162 -1.69 2.03 -3.95
CA GLY A 162 -3.13 1.85 -3.70
C GLY A 162 -3.57 0.45 -3.26
N ALA A 163 -2.66 -0.53 -3.22
CA ALA A 163 -3.05 -1.93 -3.05
C ALA A 163 -3.45 -2.27 -1.61
N ALA A 164 -2.72 -1.80 -0.60
CA ALA A 164 -3.12 -1.97 0.80
C ALA A 164 -4.45 -1.28 1.12
N TYR A 165 -4.72 -0.11 0.54
CA TYR A 165 -6.02 0.54 0.66
C TYR A 165 -7.16 -0.30 0.08
N ALA A 166 -6.98 -0.88 -1.12
CA ALA A 166 -7.97 -1.77 -1.70
C ALA A 166 -8.22 -3.03 -0.85
N ILE A 167 -7.17 -3.60 -0.24
CA ILE A 167 -7.30 -4.70 0.72
C ILE A 167 -8.14 -4.27 1.92
N SER A 168 -7.86 -3.09 2.50
CA SER A 168 -8.61 -2.55 3.63
C SER A 168 -10.11 -2.50 3.33
N MET A 169 -10.49 -1.93 2.18
CA MET A 169 -11.88 -1.83 1.78
C MET A 169 -12.56 -3.20 1.63
N TYR A 170 -11.87 -4.20 1.07
CA TYR A 170 -12.38 -5.56 0.96
C TYR A 170 -12.64 -6.18 2.33
N LEU A 171 -11.66 -6.07 3.23
CA LEU A 171 -11.72 -6.64 4.57
C LEU A 171 -12.78 -5.96 5.44
N ALA A 172 -12.98 -4.64 5.31
CA ALA A 172 -14.04 -3.90 5.99
C ALA A 172 -15.44 -4.42 5.61
N ARG A 173 -15.69 -4.61 4.30
CA ARG A 173 -16.97 -5.17 3.79
C ARG A 173 -17.24 -6.57 4.33
N ASN A 174 -16.17 -7.35 4.54
CA ASN A 174 -16.20 -8.69 5.10
C ASN A 174 -16.06 -8.72 6.63
N LYS A 175 -16.20 -7.57 7.31
CA LYS A 175 -16.13 -7.42 8.77
C LYS A 175 -14.83 -7.91 9.42
N ASN A 176 -13.76 -8.06 8.65
CA ASN A 176 -12.42 -8.28 9.21
C ASN A 176 -11.80 -6.92 9.57
N PHE A 177 -12.29 -6.33 10.66
CA PHE A 177 -11.95 -4.96 11.03
C PHE A 177 -10.51 -4.77 11.50
N ILE A 178 -9.90 -5.76 12.15
CA ILE A 178 -8.49 -5.68 12.58
C ILE A 178 -7.58 -5.56 11.36
N ASP A 179 -7.68 -6.48 10.41
CA ASP A 179 -6.78 -6.46 9.24
C ASP A 179 -7.18 -5.39 8.23
N SER A 180 -8.45 -4.99 8.20
CA SER A 180 -8.89 -3.79 7.49
C SER A 180 -8.16 -2.54 8.00
N LEU A 181 -8.17 -2.32 9.32
CA LEU A 181 -7.49 -1.19 9.94
C LEU A 181 -5.98 -1.29 9.75
N ARG A 182 -5.40 -2.48 9.94
CA ARG A 182 -3.96 -2.74 9.68
C ARG A 182 -3.56 -2.27 8.27
N CYS A 183 -4.31 -2.68 7.26
CA CYS A 183 -4.02 -2.32 5.87
C CYS A 183 -4.23 -0.83 5.57
N LEU A 184 -5.24 -0.19 6.18
CA LEU A 184 -5.47 1.24 6.03
C LEU A 184 -4.31 2.06 6.60
N LEU A 185 -3.86 1.71 7.82
CA LEU A 185 -2.72 2.33 8.48
C LEU A 185 -1.43 2.16 7.68
N ILE A 186 -1.17 0.94 7.19
CA ILE A 186 -0.02 0.68 6.32
C ILE A 186 -0.10 1.56 5.07
N SER A 187 -1.25 1.67 4.43
CA SER A 187 -1.42 2.48 3.22
C SER A 187 -1.19 3.97 3.49
N ALA A 188 -1.71 4.47 4.60
CA ALA A 188 -1.56 5.87 5.02
C ALA A 188 -0.09 6.19 5.37
N ASP A 189 0.56 5.35 6.18
CA ASP A 189 1.96 5.50 6.60
C ASP A 189 2.94 5.36 5.41
N SER A 190 2.49 4.69 4.35
CA SER A 190 3.19 4.54 3.07
C SER A 190 3.10 5.77 2.17
N GLY A 191 2.23 6.73 2.50
CA GLY A 191 2.07 7.99 1.79
C GLY A 191 0.88 8.05 0.83
N LEU A 192 -0.09 7.13 0.91
CA LEU A 192 -1.34 7.29 0.15
C LEU A 192 -2.25 8.31 0.85
N ASP A 193 -2.33 9.51 0.30
CA ASP A 193 -3.14 10.61 0.83
C ASP A 193 -4.62 10.25 1.02
N LEU A 194 -5.19 9.50 0.08
CA LEU A 194 -6.57 9.03 0.19
C LEU A 194 -6.75 8.12 1.41
N ALA A 195 -5.83 7.17 1.66
CA ALA A 195 -5.90 6.34 2.86
C ALA A 195 -5.72 7.18 4.11
N TYR A 196 -4.76 8.12 4.10
CA TYR A 196 -4.48 9.01 5.22
C TYR A 196 -5.72 9.81 5.65
N LEU A 197 -6.42 10.43 4.71
CA LEU A 197 -7.64 11.19 5.01
C LEU A 197 -8.79 10.28 5.46
N ASN A 198 -8.92 9.09 4.87
CA ASN A 198 -9.95 8.11 5.27
C ASN A 198 -9.79 7.60 6.71
N LEU A 199 -8.61 7.70 7.33
CA LEU A 199 -8.41 7.28 8.72
C LEU A 199 -9.34 7.99 9.71
N PHE A 200 -9.73 9.22 9.37
CA PHE A 200 -10.52 10.08 10.25
C PHE A 200 -12.03 10.01 9.95
N ASP A 201 -12.45 9.18 8.99
CA ASP A 201 -13.86 8.91 8.75
C ASP A 201 -14.46 8.16 9.95
N ILE A 202 -15.65 8.59 10.37
CA ILE A 202 -16.34 8.03 11.54
C ILE A 202 -16.60 6.52 11.42
N THR A 203 -16.73 6.01 10.19
CA THR A 203 -16.93 4.59 9.88
C THR A 203 -15.72 3.76 10.31
N VAL A 204 -14.49 4.28 10.17
CA VAL A 204 -13.28 3.55 10.57
C VAL A 204 -13.25 3.36 12.08
N ILE A 205 -13.57 4.42 12.83
CA ILE A 205 -13.69 4.34 14.29
C ILE A 205 -14.85 3.43 14.71
N THR A 206 -16.01 3.54 14.05
CA THR A 206 -17.17 2.69 14.33
C THR A 206 -16.87 1.21 14.06
N ASN A 207 -16.09 0.90 13.03
CA ASN A 207 -15.61 -0.45 12.75
C ASN A 207 -14.63 -0.93 13.83
N MET A 208 -13.73 -0.06 14.30
CA MET A 208 -12.83 -0.39 15.41
C MET A 208 -13.61 -0.75 16.69
N PHE A 209 -14.72 -0.06 16.98
CA PHE A 209 -15.55 -0.34 18.16
C PHE A 209 -16.29 -1.66 18.10
N GLN A 210 -16.46 -2.23 16.90
CA GLN A 210 -17.07 -3.56 16.72
C GLN A 210 -16.07 -4.71 16.94
N ILE A 211 -14.80 -4.42 17.20
CA ILE A 211 -13.78 -5.44 17.43
C ILE A 211 -13.92 -6.02 18.85
N GLU A 212 -14.25 -7.31 18.93
CA GLU A 212 -14.34 -8.04 20.20
C GLU A 212 -12.95 -8.43 20.74
N ASP A 213 -12.03 -8.82 19.86
CA ASP A 213 -10.66 -9.18 20.23
C ASP A 213 -9.77 -7.93 20.40
N VAL A 214 -9.97 -7.25 21.52
CA VAL A 214 -9.22 -6.03 21.89
C VAL A 214 -7.73 -6.30 22.05
N LEU A 215 -7.33 -7.49 22.49
CA LEU A 215 -5.91 -7.85 22.67
C LEU A 215 -5.20 -7.96 21.32
N ALA A 216 -5.84 -8.59 20.33
CA ALA A 216 -5.30 -8.66 18.97
C ALA A 216 -5.20 -7.26 18.33
N LEU A 217 -6.21 -6.41 18.52
CA LEU A 217 -6.17 -5.01 18.09
C LEU A 217 -5.00 -4.25 18.72
N GLU A 218 -4.84 -4.33 20.04
CA GLU A 218 -3.72 -3.70 20.74
C GLU A 218 -2.37 -4.19 20.23
N THR A 219 -2.23 -5.50 20.05
CA THR A 219 -0.99 -6.12 19.56
C THR A 219 -0.63 -5.62 18.17
N MET A 220 -1.61 -5.53 17.27
CA MET A 220 -1.43 -5.01 15.91
C MET A 220 -1.01 -3.53 15.93
N LEU A 221 -1.64 -2.71 16.76
CA LEU A 221 -1.27 -1.29 16.88
C LEU A 221 0.17 -1.12 17.42
N GLU A 222 0.57 -1.90 18.42
CA GLU A 222 1.94 -1.89 18.95
C GLU A 222 2.97 -2.39 17.94
N GLU A 223 2.61 -3.34 17.08
CA GLU A 223 3.46 -3.79 15.97
C GLU A 223 3.76 -2.63 15.02
N LEU A 224 2.73 -1.90 14.58
CA LEU A 224 2.89 -0.77 13.65
C LEU A 224 3.63 0.42 14.28
N LEU A 225 3.39 0.71 15.56
CA LEU A 225 4.10 1.77 16.29
C LEU A 225 5.61 1.57 16.35
N LYS A 226 6.09 0.32 16.33
CA LYS A 226 7.53 0.00 16.33
C LYS A 226 8.21 0.27 14.98
N VAL A 227 7.44 0.42 13.91
CA VAL A 227 7.97 0.56 12.54
C VAL A 227 8.35 2.02 12.24
N SER A 228 7.56 2.98 12.73
CA SER A 228 7.79 4.39 12.44
C SER A 228 7.30 5.32 13.54
N ASP A 229 8.11 6.32 13.86
CA ASP A 229 7.72 7.43 14.74
C ASP A 229 6.53 8.23 14.19
N TYR A 230 6.27 8.17 12.88
CA TYR A 230 5.15 8.85 12.22
C TYR A 230 3.93 7.97 12.01
N SER A 231 3.88 6.79 12.64
CA SER A 231 2.78 5.86 12.40
C SER A 231 1.44 6.43 12.87
N THR A 232 0.47 6.38 11.97
CA THR A 232 -0.92 6.73 12.24
C THR A 232 -1.61 5.79 13.23
N ALA A 233 -1.01 4.62 13.52
CA ALA A 233 -1.47 3.72 14.58
C ALA A 233 -1.55 4.41 15.95
N ARG A 234 -0.76 5.47 16.16
CA ARG A 234 -0.78 6.28 17.39
C ARG A 234 -2.12 6.94 17.65
N TYR A 235 -2.78 7.43 16.61
CA TYR A 235 -4.13 7.99 16.72
C TYR A 235 -5.11 6.94 17.25
N PHE A 236 -5.15 5.76 16.61
CA PHE A 236 -6.06 4.67 16.99
C PHE A 236 -5.74 4.09 18.37
N LYS A 237 -4.46 3.94 18.73
CA LYS A 237 -4.07 3.53 20.09
C LYS A 237 -4.51 4.55 21.13
N GLY A 238 -4.38 5.85 20.83
CA GLY A 238 -4.90 6.92 21.66
C GLY A 238 -6.41 6.79 21.87
N MET A 239 -7.17 6.63 20.79
CA MET A 239 -8.63 6.44 20.85
C MET A 239 -9.03 5.19 21.65
N LEU A 240 -8.35 4.06 21.42
CA LEU A 240 -8.60 2.82 22.15
C LEU A 240 -8.38 2.98 23.66
N LEU A 241 -7.29 3.65 24.07
CA LEU A 241 -7.02 3.91 25.49
C LEU A 241 -8.10 4.79 26.13
N LEU A 242 -8.61 5.80 25.41
CA LEU A 242 -9.70 6.64 25.90
C LEU A 242 -10.98 5.81 26.13
N LEU A 243 -11.32 4.90 25.22
CA LEU A 243 -12.47 4.00 25.37
C LEU A 243 -12.34 3.06 26.57
N GLN A 244 -11.11 2.60 26.84
CA GLN A 244 -10.79 1.77 28.00
C GLN A 244 -10.76 2.55 29.33
N GLY A 245 -11.06 3.85 29.31
CA GLY A 245 -11.02 4.72 30.50
C GLY A 245 -9.62 5.17 30.92
N LYS A 246 -8.59 4.86 30.11
CA LYS A 246 -7.19 5.26 30.36
C LYS A 246 -6.94 6.68 29.83
N GLN A 247 -7.68 7.65 30.38
CA GLN A 247 -7.77 9.02 29.85
C GLN A 247 -6.40 9.69 29.68
N LYS A 248 -5.53 9.60 30.69
CA LYS A 248 -4.20 10.23 30.69
C LYS A 248 -3.31 9.68 29.58
N GLU A 249 -3.29 8.37 29.40
CA GLU A 249 -2.45 7.68 28.41
C GLU A 249 -2.97 7.95 26.99
N GLY A 250 -4.29 7.87 26.79
CA GLY A 250 -4.93 8.20 25.52
C GLY A 250 -4.65 9.64 25.08
N ILE A 251 -4.86 10.63 25.97
CA ILE A 251 -4.55 12.05 25.68
C ILE A 251 -3.06 12.24 25.35
N THR A 252 -2.17 11.53 26.05
CA THR A 252 -0.72 11.63 25.81
C THR A 252 -0.37 11.16 24.39
N LEU A 253 -0.93 10.04 23.94
CA LEU A 253 -0.72 9.55 22.58
C LEU A 253 -1.31 10.47 21.52
N LEU A 254 -2.51 11.02 21.74
CA LEU A 254 -3.12 11.97 20.80
C LEU A 254 -2.28 13.25 20.66
N LYS A 255 -1.76 13.79 21.77
CA LYS A 255 -0.81 14.92 21.72
C LYS A 255 0.46 14.59 20.95
N SER A 256 1.01 13.39 21.16
CA SER A 256 2.19 12.94 20.42
C SER A 256 1.90 12.77 18.92
N PHE A 257 0.71 12.26 18.56
CA PHE A 257 0.29 12.15 17.17
C PHE A 257 0.13 13.53 16.52
N MET A 258 -0.49 14.49 17.20
CA MET A 258 -0.66 15.87 16.71
C MET A 258 0.68 16.56 16.37
N VAL A 259 1.75 16.27 17.10
CA VAL A 259 3.08 16.84 16.82
C VAL A 259 3.68 16.29 15.52
N ALA A 260 3.42 15.03 15.19
CA ALA A 260 3.99 14.34 14.04
C ALA A 260 2.94 13.45 13.34
N PRO A 261 1.89 14.05 12.74
CA PRO A 261 0.70 13.31 12.32
C PRO A 261 0.89 12.61 10.97
N LYS A 262 1.92 12.99 10.21
CA LYS A 262 2.25 12.42 8.90
C LYS A 262 3.77 12.37 8.72
N LYS A 263 4.26 11.36 8.01
CA LYS A 263 5.68 11.22 7.69
C LYS A 263 6.14 12.35 6.75
N PRO A 264 7.21 13.10 7.10
CA PRO A 264 7.72 14.16 6.24
C PRO A 264 8.15 13.66 4.86
N LEU A 265 7.87 14.48 3.85
CA LEU A 265 8.40 14.27 2.50
C LEU A 265 9.93 14.44 2.48
N SER A 266 10.59 13.90 1.45
CA SER A 266 12.02 14.09 1.27
C SER A 266 12.36 15.58 1.18
N ARG A 267 13.45 16.01 1.84
CA ARG A 267 13.99 17.37 1.73
C ARG A 267 14.07 17.77 0.26
N ASN A 268 13.47 18.91 -0.10
CA ASN A 268 13.39 19.54 -1.44
C ASN A 268 12.00 19.55 -2.11
N LYS A 269 10.94 19.06 -1.47
CA LYS A 269 9.57 19.22 -1.97
C LYS A 269 8.78 20.22 -1.12
N VAL A 270 8.41 21.34 -1.71
CA VAL A 270 7.30 22.16 -1.20
C VAL A 270 6.03 21.49 -1.70
N ASP A 271 5.22 20.98 -0.79
CA ASP A 271 3.97 20.32 -1.12
C ASP A 271 2.85 20.91 -0.26
N THR A 272 2.14 21.87 -0.84
CA THR A 272 1.00 22.52 -0.21
C THR A 272 -0.08 21.52 0.20
N VAL A 273 -0.22 20.39 -0.51
CA VAL A 273 -1.18 19.34 -0.14
C VAL A 273 -0.75 18.67 1.16
N TYR A 274 0.54 18.32 1.29
CA TYR A 274 1.08 17.78 2.53
C TYR A 274 0.89 18.74 3.71
N ASP A 275 1.28 20.01 3.54
CA ASP A 275 1.18 21.01 4.61
C ASP A 275 -0.28 21.23 5.04
N ASN A 276 -1.20 21.32 4.08
CA ASN A 276 -2.63 21.43 4.34
C ASN A 276 -3.18 20.21 5.10
N GLN A 277 -2.79 19.00 4.70
CA GLN A 277 -3.23 17.78 5.37
C GLN A 277 -2.72 17.70 6.81
N VAL A 278 -1.45 18.05 7.04
CA VAL A 278 -0.89 18.12 8.40
C VAL A 278 -1.65 19.14 9.25
N GLN A 279 -1.90 20.34 8.71
CA GLN A 279 -2.61 21.39 9.44
C GLN A 279 -4.06 21.00 9.77
N ILE A 280 -4.80 20.42 8.81
CA ILE A 280 -6.18 19.97 9.03
C ILE A 280 -6.22 18.91 10.12
N VAL A 281 -5.32 17.92 10.09
CA VAL A 281 -5.27 16.87 11.10
C VAL A 281 -4.85 17.43 12.46
N GLN A 282 -3.91 18.37 12.51
CA GLN A 282 -3.53 19.03 13.76
C GLN A 282 -4.71 19.75 14.40
N ASN A 283 -5.43 20.56 13.62
CA ASN A 283 -6.62 21.26 14.09
C ASN A 283 -7.72 20.30 14.55
N PHE A 284 -7.92 19.20 13.81
CA PHE A 284 -8.88 18.16 14.19
C PHE A 284 -8.55 17.53 15.55
N ILE A 285 -7.29 17.13 15.77
CA ILE A 285 -6.86 16.54 17.03
C ILE A 285 -6.90 17.56 18.18
N GLU A 286 -6.49 18.80 17.92
CA GLU A 286 -6.59 19.89 18.89
C GLU A 286 -8.04 20.09 19.38
N ASN A 287 -8.99 20.14 18.44
CA ASN A 287 -10.41 20.28 18.76
C ASN A 287 -10.97 19.09 19.55
N ILE A 288 -10.54 17.87 19.26
CA ILE A 288 -10.88 16.68 20.06
C ILE A 288 -10.36 16.85 21.50
N LEU A 289 -9.10 17.27 21.66
CA LEU A 289 -8.48 17.45 22.97
C LEU A 289 -9.18 18.54 23.79
N LEU A 290 -9.57 19.65 23.15
CA LEU A 290 -10.35 20.72 23.77
C LEU A 290 -11.72 20.22 24.24
N ASP A 291 -12.44 19.50 23.38
CA ASP A 291 -13.75 18.94 23.71
C ASP A 291 -13.68 17.97 24.90
N LEU A 292 -12.70 17.06 24.91
CA LEU A 292 -12.47 16.15 26.03
C LEU A 292 -12.13 16.91 27.33
N SER A 293 -11.34 17.98 27.25
CA SER A 293 -11.01 18.81 28.42
C SER A 293 -12.21 19.57 28.98
N SER A 294 -13.20 19.87 28.13
CA SER A 294 -14.47 20.49 28.52
C SER A 294 -15.51 19.50 29.07
N GLY A 295 -15.16 18.22 29.20
CA GLY A 295 -16.03 17.18 29.75
C GLY A 295 -16.99 16.53 28.73
N LYS A 296 -16.83 16.79 27.43
CA LYS A 296 -17.59 16.06 26.39
C LYS A 296 -17.13 14.61 26.31
N THR A 297 -18.06 13.72 25.97
CA THR A 297 -17.77 12.30 25.75
C THR A 297 -17.03 12.09 24.43
N LEU A 298 -16.18 11.07 24.35
CA LEU A 298 -15.42 10.76 23.13
C LEU A 298 -16.33 10.56 21.91
N LEU A 299 -17.44 9.85 22.06
CA LEU A 299 -18.38 9.58 20.97
C LEU A 299 -19.00 10.87 20.41
N ASN A 300 -19.48 11.76 21.29
CA ASN A 300 -20.08 13.03 20.86
C ASN A 300 -19.03 13.93 20.20
N THR A 301 -17.82 13.95 20.75
CA THR A 301 -16.69 14.68 20.18
C THR A 301 -16.37 14.18 18.78
N LEU A 302 -16.20 12.87 18.59
CA LEU A 302 -15.86 12.31 17.30
C LEU A 302 -16.95 12.59 16.26
N ALA A 303 -18.22 12.30 16.58
CA ALA A 303 -19.33 12.55 15.65
C ALA A 303 -19.38 14.00 15.15
N ASN A 304 -19.25 14.97 16.06
CA ASN A 304 -19.29 16.39 15.67
C ASN A 304 -18.04 16.82 14.87
N ARG A 305 -16.85 16.40 15.32
CA ARG A 305 -15.59 16.87 14.72
C ARG A 305 -15.27 16.21 13.38
N THR A 306 -15.73 14.98 13.14
CA THR A 306 -15.58 14.34 11.82
C THR A 306 -16.43 15.06 10.78
N ASP A 307 -17.65 15.44 11.13
CA ASP A 307 -18.56 16.16 10.23
C ASP A 307 -18.04 17.57 9.91
N GLU A 308 -17.51 18.29 10.91
CA GLU A 308 -16.94 19.64 10.73
C GLU A 308 -15.67 19.66 9.87
N ALA A 309 -14.85 18.62 9.97
CA ALA A 309 -13.56 18.57 9.28
C ALA A 309 -13.69 18.26 7.78
N ASP A 310 -14.89 17.87 7.31
CA ASP A 310 -15.18 17.50 5.92
C ASP A 310 -14.12 16.54 5.33
N PHE A 311 -13.63 15.60 6.16
CA PHE A 311 -12.77 14.54 5.67
C PHE A 311 -13.53 13.78 4.59
N ILE A 312 -12.86 13.53 3.46
CA ILE A 312 -13.46 12.95 2.25
C ILE A 312 -14.28 11.71 2.62
N ASN A 313 -15.61 11.82 2.57
CA ASN A 313 -16.51 10.67 2.51
C ASN A 313 -16.27 9.96 1.17
N PHE A 314 -16.30 8.63 1.14
CA PHE A 314 -16.16 7.84 -0.08
C PHE A 314 -17.11 8.28 -1.21
N GLN A 315 -18.27 8.88 -0.88
CA GLN A 315 -19.17 9.53 -1.86
C GLN A 315 -18.54 10.74 -2.58
N HIS A 316 -17.68 11.51 -1.91
CA HIS A 316 -16.95 12.64 -2.50
C HIS A 316 -15.84 12.18 -3.47
N TYR A 317 -15.37 10.93 -3.38
CA TYR A 317 -14.38 10.38 -4.31
C TYR A 317 -14.96 10.18 -5.71
N ASP A 318 -16.20 9.71 -5.83
CA ASP A 318 -16.89 9.62 -7.13
C ASP A 318 -17.04 11.01 -7.77
N GLU A 319 -17.26 12.05 -6.96
CA GLU A 319 -17.36 13.43 -7.44
C GLU A 319 -16.00 14.03 -7.81
N LEU A 320 -14.95 13.74 -7.04
CA LEU A 320 -13.56 14.15 -7.35
C LEU A 320 -13.04 13.45 -8.61
N VAL A 321 -13.29 12.15 -8.77
CA VAL A 321 -12.98 11.37 -9.98
C VAL A 321 -13.76 11.92 -11.18
N LYS A 322 -15.07 12.23 -11.02
CA LYS A 322 -15.87 12.92 -12.06
C LYS A 322 -15.33 14.31 -12.37
N GLY A 323 -14.83 15.04 -11.38
CA GLY A 323 -14.26 16.39 -11.50
C GLY A 323 -12.94 16.40 -12.27
N ILE A 324 -12.01 15.51 -11.91
CA ILE A 324 -10.73 15.31 -12.61
C ILE A 324 -10.98 14.87 -14.07
N ASP A 325 -11.98 14.02 -14.31
CA ASP A 325 -12.41 13.60 -15.66
C ASP A 325 -12.87 14.78 -16.53
N LYS A 326 -13.52 15.77 -15.92
CA LYS A 326 -14.03 16.96 -16.61
C LYS A 326 -12.87 17.86 -17.06
N THR A 327 -11.85 18.00 -16.23
CA THR A 327 -10.65 18.82 -16.50
C THR A 327 -9.77 18.20 -17.58
N LEU A 328 -9.68 16.87 -17.65
CA LEU A 328 -8.91 16.15 -18.69
C LEU A 328 -9.58 16.17 -20.08
N ARG A 329 -10.89 16.40 -20.16
CA ARG A 329 -11.63 16.54 -21.43
C ARG A 329 -11.53 17.93 -22.07
N VAL A 330 -11.06 18.93 -21.34
CA VAL A 330 -10.92 20.32 -21.86
C VAL A 330 -9.55 20.53 -22.51
N SER A 331 -8.66 19.54 -22.45
CA SER A 331 -7.28 19.61 -22.96
C SER A 331 -7.00 18.68 -24.16
N ILE A 332 -8.04 18.21 -24.85
CA ILE A 332 -7.97 17.50 -26.15
C ILE A 332 -8.86 18.24 -27.14
#